data_AF-A0A646KLS2-F1
#
_entry.id   AF-A0A646KLS2-F1
#
_cell.length_a   1.000
_cell.length_b   1.000
_cell.length_c   1.000
_cell.angle_alpha   90.00
_cell.angle_beta   90.00
_cell.angle_gamma   90.00
#
_symmetry.space_group_name_H-M   'P 1'
#
loop_
_entity.id
_entity.type
_entity.pdbx_description
1 polymer ?
#
loop_
_entity_poly.entity_id
_entity_poly.type
_entity_poly.pdbx_seq_one_letter_code
_entity_poly.pdbx_strand_id
1 'polypeptide(L)'
;MPTRLRYERGQHATTTLDFAPLHEHMEGHRFGYTTEVSTMSDHELIAFLRARHAEDRQAALDATWDDADSRHWHAHYRTADDRWVLIDDLDEGIEVRCTAADDGGVVRHMARQDPARTLAETEAKQQTVTEFEEALVSLSTAGPGTTPHDVMTGAANTLRRLLHRDATLYASHPDHQESWHPEE
;
A
#
# COMPACT_ATOMS: atom_id res chain seq x y z
N MET A 1 -1.08 -60.14 56.00
CA MET A 1 -1.95 -61.33 56.16
C MET A 1 -3.18 -60.90 56.96
N PRO A 2 -4.42 -61.27 56.57
CA PRO A 2 -5.15 -60.85 55.36
C PRO A 2 -6.58 -60.33 55.66
N THR A 3 -7.33 -60.03 54.57
CA THR A 3 -8.82 -60.06 54.43
C THR A 3 -9.62 -58.85 54.95
N ARG A 4 -10.69 -58.34 54.31
CA ARG A 4 -11.54 -58.80 53.18
C ARG A 4 -12.41 -57.61 52.70
N LEU A 5 -12.73 -57.62 51.41
CA LEU A 5 -13.70 -56.74 50.73
C LEU A 5 -15.11 -56.80 51.36
N ARG A 6 -15.77 -55.64 51.43
CA ARG A 6 -17.24 -55.53 51.41
C ARG A 6 -17.62 -54.32 50.55
N TYR A 7 -18.09 -54.62 49.35
CA TYR A 7 -18.78 -53.67 48.47
C TYR A 7 -20.27 -53.82 48.76
N GLU A 8 -20.93 -52.74 49.20
CA GLU A 8 -22.38 -52.69 49.30
C GLU A 8 -22.97 -52.08 48.02
N ARG A 9 -23.98 -52.77 47.49
CA ARG A 9 -24.70 -52.49 46.27
C ARG A 9 -25.95 -51.69 46.66
N GLY A 10 -26.09 -50.46 46.16
CA GLY A 10 -27.22 -49.58 46.46
C GLY A 10 -27.74 -48.85 45.22
N GLN A 11 -28.69 -49.51 44.56
CA GLN A 11 -29.82 -48.98 43.80
C GLN A 11 -29.61 -48.13 42.53
N HIS A 12 -30.23 -48.66 41.48
CA HIS A 12 -30.38 -48.13 40.14
C HIS A 12 -31.32 -46.93 40.11
N ALA A 13 -30.93 -45.86 39.43
CA ALA A 13 -31.87 -44.93 38.80
C ALA A 13 -31.71 -45.09 37.28
N THR A 14 -32.76 -45.63 36.67
CA THR A 14 -32.91 -45.78 35.23
C THR A 14 -33.34 -44.42 34.67
N THR A 15 -32.41 -43.67 34.08
CA THR A 15 -32.78 -42.53 33.22
C THR A 15 -32.85 -43.03 31.79
N THR A 16 -34.07 -43.18 31.30
CA THR A 16 -34.41 -43.37 29.89
C THR A 16 -33.88 -42.17 29.09
N LEU A 17 -32.79 -42.35 28.37
CA LEU A 17 -32.38 -41.43 27.30
C LEU A 17 -33.10 -41.85 26.03
N ASP A 18 -34.09 -41.05 25.67
CA ASP A 18 -34.86 -41.14 24.44
C ASP A 18 -33.95 -40.84 23.24
N PHE A 19 -33.77 -41.81 22.36
CA PHE A 19 -33.09 -41.65 21.08
C PHE A 19 -34.15 -41.45 20.01
N ALA A 20 -34.21 -40.24 19.45
CA ALA A 20 -34.91 -39.93 18.21
C ALA A 20 -33.95 -39.18 17.26
N PRO A 21 -34.16 -39.26 15.94
CA PRO A 21 -33.09 -39.55 14.99
C PRO A 21 -32.38 -38.33 14.38
N LEU A 22 -31.17 -38.60 13.90
CA LEU A 22 -30.37 -37.80 12.98
C LEU A 22 -31.21 -37.19 11.83
N HIS A 23 -31.31 -35.87 11.82
CA HIS A 23 -31.52 -35.09 10.60
C HIS A 23 -30.66 -33.82 10.68
N GLU A 24 -29.43 -33.96 10.19
CA GLU A 24 -28.88 -33.13 9.12
C GLU A 24 -29.44 -31.69 9.03
N HIS A 25 -28.76 -30.74 9.69
CA HIS A 25 -28.65 -29.35 9.22
C HIS A 25 -27.22 -28.88 9.48
N MET A 26 -26.33 -29.28 8.56
CA MET A 26 -25.11 -28.53 8.31
C MET A 26 -25.49 -27.22 7.62
N GLU A 27 -25.74 -26.17 8.41
CA GLU A 27 -25.59 -24.81 7.88
C GLU A 27 -24.10 -24.46 7.95
N GLY A 28 -23.37 -24.93 6.93
CA GLY A 28 -22.07 -24.40 6.60
C GLY A 28 -22.21 -22.91 6.32
N HIS A 29 -21.84 -22.09 7.30
CA HIS A 29 -21.54 -20.69 7.08
C HIS A 29 -20.40 -20.62 6.06
N ARG A 30 -20.76 -20.39 4.79
CA ARG A 30 -19.83 -19.98 3.75
C ARG A 30 -19.18 -18.65 4.16
N PHE A 31 -18.07 -18.73 4.87
CA PHE A 31 -16.99 -17.73 4.77
C PHE A 31 -16.37 -17.88 3.37
N GLY A 32 -17.07 -17.39 2.35
CA GLY A 32 -16.70 -17.62 0.95
C GLY A 32 -17.00 -16.45 0.01
N TYR A 33 -17.27 -15.26 0.56
CA TYR A 33 -17.51 -14.05 -0.23
C TYR A 33 -16.72 -12.90 0.39
N THR A 34 -15.42 -12.81 0.11
CA THR A 34 -14.62 -11.57 0.29
C THR A 34 -13.20 -11.72 -0.22
N THR A 35 -12.59 -12.91 -0.14
CA THR A 35 -11.18 -13.09 -0.48
C THR A 35 -10.89 -12.83 -1.96
N GLU A 36 -11.65 -13.44 -2.89
CA GLU A 36 -11.39 -13.29 -4.34
C GLU A 36 -11.60 -11.84 -4.84
N VAL A 37 -12.66 -11.18 -4.38
CA VAL A 37 -12.97 -9.79 -4.74
C VAL A 37 -11.92 -8.83 -4.17
N SER A 38 -11.47 -9.05 -2.93
CA SER A 38 -10.40 -8.24 -2.32
C SER A 38 -9.07 -8.44 -3.04
N THR A 39 -8.74 -9.66 -3.47
CA THR A 39 -7.47 -9.92 -4.19
C THR A 39 -7.46 -9.34 -5.60
N MET A 40 -8.58 -9.39 -6.33
CA MET A 40 -8.68 -8.74 -7.65
C MET A 40 -8.52 -7.22 -7.51
N SER A 41 -9.17 -6.61 -6.52
CA SER A 41 -9.01 -5.18 -6.21
C SER A 41 -7.58 -4.82 -5.81
N ASP A 42 -6.89 -5.67 -5.03
CA ASP A 42 -5.50 -5.43 -4.63
C ASP A 42 -4.55 -5.46 -5.84
N HIS A 43 -4.70 -6.45 -6.74
CA HIS A 43 -3.89 -6.54 -7.96
C HIS A 43 -4.12 -5.37 -8.92
N GLU A 44 -5.38 -4.93 -9.07
CA GLU A 44 -5.71 -3.75 -9.89
C GLU A 44 -5.11 -2.46 -9.31
N LEU A 45 -5.21 -2.28 -7.98
CA LEU A 45 -4.61 -1.14 -7.28
C LEU A 45 -3.08 -1.13 -7.44
N ILE A 46 -2.42 -2.28 -7.27
CA ILE A 46 -0.98 -2.43 -7.49
C ILE A 46 -0.59 -2.05 -8.93
N ALA A 47 -1.32 -2.58 -9.92
CA ALA A 47 -1.04 -2.31 -11.33
C ALA A 47 -1.20 -0.82 -11.66
N PHE A 48 -2.27 -0.19 -11.15
CA PHE A 48 -2.52 1.24 -11.30
C PHE A 48 -1.39 2.07 -10.70
N LEU A 49 -1.03 1.82 -9.44
CA LEU A 49 0.03 2.58 -8.75
C LEU A 49 1.38 2.41 -9.45
N ARG A 50 1.74 1.20 -9.90
CA ARG A 50 2.96 0.98 -10.68
C ARG A 50 2.99 1.80 -11.96
N ALA A 51 1.88 1.84 -12.70
CA ALA A 51 1.79 2.64 -13.91
C ALA A 51 1.98 4.13 -13.62
N ARG A 52 1.29 4.65 -12.60
CA ARG A 52 1.39 6.06 -12.21
C ARG A 52 2.78 6.44 -11.68
N HIS A 53 3.39 5.61 -10.84
CA HIS A 53 4.77 5.84 -10.38
C HIS A 53 5.78 5.77 -11.52
N ALA A 54 5.57 4.92 -12.52
CA ALA A 54 6.42 4.85 -13.70
C ALA A 54 6.29 6.10 -14.57
N GLU A 55 5.08 6.64 -14.72
CA GLU A 55 4.84 7.91 -15.42
C GLU A 55 5.52 9.08 -14.70
N ASP A 56 5.35 9.20 -13.38
CA ASP A 56 6.01 10.25 -12.59
C ASP A 56 7.54 10.14 -12.67
N ARG A 57 8.06 8.90 -12.61
CA ARG A 57 9.49 8.63 -12.77
C ARG A 57 9.96 9.06 -14.16
N GLN A 58 9.24 8.70 -15.22
CA GLN A 58 9.62 9.06 -16.59
C GLN A 58 9.57 10.57 -16.79
N ALA A 59 8.53 11.25 -16.27
CA ALA A 59 8.44 12.70 -16.33
C ALA A 59 9.61 13.39 -15.61
N ALA A 60 10.05 12.86 -14.47
CA ALA A 60 11.24 13.35 -13.78
C ALA A 60 12.53 13.14 -14.61
N LEU A 61 12.69 11.98 -15.24
CA LEU A 61 13.82 11.72 -16.14
C LEU A 61 13.80 12.63 -17.38
N ASP A 62 12.64 12.84 -17.99
CA ASP A 62 12.48 13.71 -19.16
C ASP A 62 12.75 15.19 -18.83
N ALA A 63 12.62 15.57 -17.55
CA ALA A 63 12.97 16.89 -17.04
C ALA A 63 14.48 17.07 -16.80
N THR A 64 15.26 15.99 -16.88
CA THR A 64 16.73 16.01 -16.87
C THR A 64 17.26 15.94 -18.31
N TRP A 65 18.32 16.67 -18.61
CA TRP A 65 18.97 16.59 -19.93
C TRP A 65 20.35 15.92 -19.87
N ASP A 66 20.83 15.63 -18.65
CA ASP A 66 22.00 14.80 -18.39
C ASP A 66 21.80 13.93 -17.15
N ASP A 67 22.76 13.03 -16.91
CA ASP A 67 22.61 11.95 -15.92
C ASP A 67 22.91 12.37 -14.46
N ALA A 68 23.39 13.59 -14.19
CA ALA A 68 23.98 13.91 -12.87
C ALA A 68 23.53 15.23 -12.25
N ASP A 69 23.70 16.36 -12.95
CA ASP A 69 23.61 17.69 -12.32
C ASP A 69 22.31 18.42 -12.69
N SER A 70 21.70 18.10 -13.83
CA SER A 70 20.44 18.72 -14.29
C SER A 70 19.19 18.38 -13.46
N ARG A 71 19.30 17.42 -12.53
CA ARG A 71 18.18 16.94 -11.68
C ARG A 71 17.92 17.78 -10.44
N HIS A 72 18.82 18.71 -10.11
CA HIS A 72 18.72 19.55 -8.93
C HIS A 72 18.35 20.96 -9.36
N TRP A 73 17.20 21.43 -8.89
CA TRP A 73 16.65 22.72 -9.31
C TRP A 73 16.64 23.73 -8.16
N HIS A 74 16.97 24.97 -8.48
CA HIS A 74 17.04 26.08 -7.56
C HIS A 74 16.21 27.26 -8.05
N ALA A 75 15.54 27.90 -7.11
CA ALA A 75 14.92 29.19 -7.37
C ALA A 75 15.97 30.29 -7.22
N HIS A 76 16.20 31.04 -8.30
CA HIS A 76 17.17 32.13 -8.33
C HIS A 76 16.49 33.46 -8.66
N TYR A 77 16.84 34.51 -7.94
CA TYR A 77 16.41 35.86 -8.28
C TYR A 77 17.46 36.52 -9.17
N ARG A 78 17.10 36.78 -10.43
CA ARG A 78 18.00 37.41 -11.39
C ARG A 78 17.79 38.92 -11.41
N THR A 79 18.84 39.65 -11.05
CA THR A 79 18.83 41.11 -10.97
C THR A 79 18.85 41.79 -12.34
N ALA A 80 19.36 41.13 -13.38
CA ALA A 80 19.51 41.70 -14.72
C ALA A 80 18.17 42.07 -15.38
N ASP A 81 17.10 41.35 -15.03
CA ASP A 81 15.75 41.53 -15.55
C ASP A 81 14.66 41.46 -14.46
N ASP A 82 15.07 41.62 -13.20
CA ASP A 82 14.21 41.80 -12.03
C ASP A 82 13.13 40.72 -11.83
N ARG A 83 13.52 39.45 -11.94
CA ARG A 83 12.58 38.32 -11.90
C ARG A 83 13.13 37.10 -11.17
N TRP A 84 12.24 36.18 -10.81
CA TRP A 84 12.66 34.83 -10.42
C TRP A 84 12.80 33.94 -11.65
N VAL A 85 13.71 32.98 -11.56
CA VAL A 85 13.99 31.95 -12.56
C VAL A 85 14.25 30.63 -11.87
N LEU A 86 13.94 29.54 -12.56
CA LEU A 86 14.36 28.20 -12.17
C LEU A 86 15.66 27.88 -12.90
N ILE A 87 16.70 27.55 -12.15
CA ILE A 87 18.00 27.12 -12.67
C ILE A 87 18.27 25.73 -12.14
N ASP A 88 19.00 24.93 -12.90
CA ASP A 88 19.58 23.69 -12.42
C ASP A 88 21.02 23.88 -11.90
N ASP A 89 21.68 22.80 -11.47
CA ASP A 89 23.05 22.81 -10.91
C ASP A 89 24.20 22.78 -11.94
N LEU A 90 23.94 22.85 -13.25
CA LEU A 90 24.99 22.90 -14.26
C LEU A 90 25.60 24.28 -14.46
N ASP A 91 26.90 24.27 -14.78
CA ASP A 91 27.73 25.45 -15.03
C ASP A 91 27.24 26.33 -16.20
N GLU A 92 26.46 25.78 -17.14
CA GLU A 92 25.87 26.53 -18.26
C GLU A 92 24.42 27.01 -18.00
N GLY A 93 23.83 26.65 -16.86
CA GLY A 93 22.56 27.15 -16.31
C GLY A 93 21.41 27.21 -17.30
N ILE A 94 20.67 26.12 -17.47
CA ILE A 94 19.43 26.17 -18.26
C ILE A 94 18.36 26.89 -17.43
N GLU A 95 17.83 27.96 -18.01
CA GLU A 95 16.83 28.80 -17.36
C GLU A 95 15.43 28.43 -17.88
N VAL A 96 14.57 27.93 -16.99
CA VAL A 96 13.15 27.79 -17.32
C VAL A 96 12.42 29.10 -17.01
N ARG A 97 11.93 29.75 -18.07
CA ARG A 97 11.14 30.99 -17.98
C ARG A 97 9.66 30.67 -17.79
N CYS A 98 9.22 30.62 -16.54
CA CYS A 98 7.79 30.59 -16.27
C CYS A 98 7.20 31.99 -16.55
N THR A 99 6.07 32.06 -17.25
CA THR A 99 5.35 33.34 -17.46
C THR A 99 4.77 33.90 -16.16
N ALA A 100 4.64 33.07 -15.13
CA ALA A 100 4.30 33.44 -13.75
C ALA A 100 5.53 33.67 -12.84
N ALA A 101 6.75 33.74 -13.40
CA ALA A 101 7.99 33.79 -12.62
C ALA A 101 8.27 35.13 -11.91
N ASP A 102 7.37 36.11 -12.01
CA ASP A 102 7.47 37.32 -11.18
C ASP A 102 7.15 37.00 -9.71
N ASP A 103 6.42 35.90 -9.45
CA ASP A 103 6.17 35.41 -8.10
C ASP A 103 7.22 34.38 -7.68
N GLY A 104 8.13 34.80 -6.79
CA GLY A 104 9.15 33.91 -6.22
C GLY A 104 8.60 32.72 -5.42
N GLY A 105 7.37 32.80 -4.92
CA GLY A 105 6.69 31.67 -4.28
C GLY A 105 6.42 30.53 -5.25
N VAL A 106 6.00 30.85 -6.48
CA VAL A 106 5.76 29.87 -7.55
C VAL A 106 7.07 29.17 -7.91
N VAL A 107 8.13 29.93 -8.18
CA VAL A 107 9.43 29.37 -8.58
C VAL A 107 10.04 28.51 -7.46
N ARG A 108 9.94 28.94 -6.19
CA ARG A 108 10.38 28.13 -5.05
C ARG A 108 9.59 26.84 -4.88
N HIS A 109 8.28 26.86 -5.15
CA HIS A 109 7.47 25.65 -5.12
C HIS A 109 7.92 24.67 -6.21
N MET A 110 8.16 25.16 -7.43
CA MET A 110 8.66 24.34 -8.55
C MET A 110 10.04 23.75 -8.24
N ALA A 111 10.99 24.56 -7.74
CA ALA A 111 12.32 24.11 -7.34
C ALA A 111 12.27 23.01 -6.26
N ARG A 112 11.29 23.06 -5.35
CA ARG A 112 11.09 22.01 -4.34
C ARG A 112 10.61 20.68 -4.94
N GLN A 113 10.03 20.69 -6.13
CA GLN A 113 9.61 19.49 -6.86
C GLN A 113 10.67 19.11 -7.91
N ASP A 114 11.96 19.25 -7.58
CA ASP A 114 13.03 18.92 -8.51
C ASP A 114 12.99 17.43 -8.95
N PRO A 115 13.56 17.12 -10.12
CA PRO A 115 13.61 15.74 -10.61
C PRO A 115 14.24 14.77 -9.60
N ALA A 116 15.32 15.18 -8.91
CA ALA A 116 16.00 14.34 -7.93
C ALA A 116 15.08 13.87 -6.80
N ARG A 117 14.30 14.78 -6.20
CA ARG A 117 13.34 14.42 -5.17
C ARG A 117 12.23 13.53 -5.72
N THR A 118 11.70 13.84 -6.90
CA THR A 118 10.64 13.04 -7.53
C THR A 118 11.10 11.60 -7.80
N LEU A 119 12.35 11.41 -8.24
CA LEU A 119 12.95 10.08 -8.42
C LEU A 119 13.06 9.31 -7.10
N ALA A 120 13.50 9.97 -6.02
CA ALA A 120 13.59 9.34 -4.70
C ALA A 120 12.21 8.99 -4.13
N GLU A 121 11.20 9.85 -4.34
CA GLU A 121 9.83 9.59 -3.91
C GLU A 121 9.20 8.42 -4.67
N THR A 122 9.36 8.37 -6.00
CA THR A 122 8.85 7.25 -6.81
C THR A 122 9.51 5.92 -6.46
N GLU A 123 10.82 5.92 -6.18
CA GLU A 123 11.53 4.72 -5.71
C GLU A 123 10.97 4.22 -4.36
N ALA A 124 10.79 5.11 -3.38
CA ALA A 124 10.24 4.75 -2.08
C ALA A 124 8.80 4.19 -2.18
N LYS A 125 7.98 4.78 -3.06
CA LYS A 125 6.62 4.30 -3.32
C LYS A 125 6.59 2.93 -4.01
N GLN A 126 7.46 2.71 -5.00
CA GLN A 126 7.62 1.41 -5.66
C GLN A 126 8.08 0.32 -4.69
N GLN A 127 8.97 0.66 -3.76
CA GLN A 127 9.39 -0.24 -2.68
C GLN A 127 8.21 -0.61 -1.78
N THR A 128 7.36 0.37 -1.41
CA THR A 128 6.14 0.12 -0.61
C THR A 128 5.16 -0.83 -1.32
N VAL A 129 5.00 -0.70 -2.64
CA VAL A 129 4.17 -1.61 -3.44
C VAL A 129 4.76 -3.03 -3.44
N THR A 130 6.07 -3.16 -3.59
CA THR A 130 6.77 -4.45 -3.52
C THR A 130 6.57 -5.12 -2.16
N GLU A 131 6.74 -4.37 -1.07
CA GLU A 131 6.52 -4.87 0.30
C GLU A 131 5.07 -5.34 0.53
N PHE A 132 4.09 -4.68 -0.08
CA PHE A 132 2.71 -5.13 -0.01
C PHE A 132 2.49 -6.46 -0.71
N GLU A 133 3.03 -6.64 -1.92
CA GLU A 133 2.97 -7.92 -2.63
C GLU A 133 3.65 -9.05 -1.84
N GLU A 134 4.82 -8.78 -1.28
CA GLU A 134 5.54 -9.73 -0.42
C GLU A 134 4.72 -10.11 0.83
N ALA A 135 4.01 -9.14 1.43
CA ALA A 135 3.11 -9.40 2.54
C ALA A 135 1.90 -10.27 2.13
N LEU A 136 1.32 -10.05 0.94
CA LEU A 136 0.24 -10.88 0.40
C LEU A 136 0.72 -12.32 0.13
N VAL A 137 1.90 -12.48 -0.46
CA VAL A 137 2.51 -13.80 -0.70
C VAL A 137 2.79 -14.51 0.61
N SER A 138 3.38 -13.82 1.58
CA SER A 138 3.68 -14.37 2.92
C SER A 138 2.40 -14.83 3.63
N LEU A 139 1.33 -14.03 3.55
CA LEU A 139 0.04 -14.39 4.13
C LEU A 139 -0.59 -15.61 3.44
N SER A 140 -0.51 -15.69 2.11
CA SER A 140 -1.07 -16.80 1.33
C SER A 140 -0.32 -18.13 1.51
N THR A 141 0.97 -18.07 1.86
CA THR A 141 1.84 -19.24 2.04
C THR A 141 2.05 -19.60 3.52
N ALA A 142 1.34 -18.93 4.43
CA ALA A 142 1.47 -19.12 5.87
C ALA A 142 1.16 -20.57 6.29
N GLY A 143 2.02 -21.12 7.15
CA GLY A 143 1.90 -22.48 7.66
C GLY A 143 2.58 -22.67 9.02
N PRO A 144 2.55 -23.89 9.59
CA PRO A 144 3.21 -24.19 10.85
C PRO A 144 4.71 -23.81 10.81
N GLY A 145 5.18 -23.05 11.80
CA GLY A 145 6.58 -22.61 11.89
C GLY A 145 6.92 -21.32 11.13
N THR A 146 5.94 -20.69 10.48
CA THR A 146 6.10 -19.35 9.86
C THR A 146 5.77 -18.22 10.86
N THR A 147 5.98 -16.97 10.44
CA THR A 147 5.57 -15.77 11.19
C THR A 147 4.10 -15.89 11.65
N PRO A 148 3.73 -15.41 12.85
CA PRO A 148 2.35 -15.47 13.31
C PRO A 148 1.38 -14.82 12.31
N HIS A 149 0.26 -15.50 12.02
CA HIS A 149 -0.75 -15.04 11.06
C HIS A 149 -1.24 -13.62 11.33
N ASP A 150 -1.43 -13.26 12.60
CA ASP A 150 -1.90 -11.92 13.00
C ASP A 150 -0.91 -10.81 12.64
N VAL A 151 0.40 -11.09 12.73
CA VAL A 151 1.46 -10.14 12.36
C VAL A 151 1.44 -9.90 10.85
N MET A 152 1.32 -10.97 10.05
CA MET A 152 1.26 -10.86 8.59
C MET A 152 -0.01 -10.15 8.13
N THR A 153 -1.15 -10.46 8.74
CA THR A 153 -2.42 -9.78 8.47
C THR A 153 -2.34 -8.29 8.81
N GLY A 154 -1.73 -7.95 9.95
CA GLY A 154 -1.53 -6.55 10.36
C GLY A 154 -0.64 -5.76 9.40
N ALA A 155 0.44 -6.38 8.90
CA ALA A 155 1.32 -5.78 7.90
C ALA A 155 0.58 -5.54 6.57
N ALA A 156 -0.09 -6.57 6.03
CA ALA A 156 -0.84 -6.47 4.78
C ALA A 156 -1.94 -5.39 4.86
N ASN A 157 -2.70 -5.34 5.95
CA ASN A 157 -3.75 -4.32 6.13
C ASN A 157 -3.19 -2.90 6.27
N THR A 158 -2.02 -2.73 6.88
CA THR A 158 -1.39 -1.42 7.03
C THR A 158 -0.86 -0.92 5.69
N LEU A 159 -0.16 -1.78 4.95
CA LEU A 159 0.33 -1.47 3.62
C LEU A 159 -0.82 -1.20 2.65
N ARG A 160 -1.90 -2.00 2.67
CA ARG A 160 -3.11 -1.74 1.87
C ARG A 160 -3.62 -0.32 2.08
N ARG A 161 -3.78 0.13 3.34
CA ARG A 161 -4.21 1.50 3.64
C ARG A 161 -3.25 2.58 3.14
N LEU A 162 -1.94 2.31 3.14
CA LEU A 162 -0.95 3.22 2.56
C LEU A 162 -1.11 3.33 1.05
N LEU A 163 -1.31 2.20 0.35
CA LEU A 163 -1.54 2.18 -1.10
C LEU A 163 -2.83 2.92 -1.49
N HIS A 164 -3.93 2.72 -0.75
CA HIS A 164 -5.16 3.50 -0.97
C HIS A 164 -4.93 5.01 -0.80
N ARG A 165 -4.15 5.43 0.21
CA ARG A 165 -3.79 6.86 0.38
C ARG A 165 -2.92 7.37 -0.76
N ASP A 166 -1.96 6.59 -1.22
CA ASP A 166 -1.11 6.98 -2.36
C ASP A 166 -1.93 7.11 -3.65
N ALA A 167 -2.93 6.25 -3.85
CA ALA A 167 -3.86 6.33 -4.98
C ALA A 167 -4.64 7.66 -5.03
N THR A 168 -4.92 8.28 -3.87
CA THR A 168 -5.63 9.57 -3.83
C THR A 168 -4.87 10.71 -4.52
N LEU A 169 -3.54 10.59 -4.66
CA LEU A 169 -2.74 11.56 -5.42
C LEU A 169 -3.12 11.57 -6.90
N TYR A 170 -3.71 10.49 -7.39
CA TYR A 170 -4.14 10.30 -8.77
C TYR A 170 -5.66 10.25 -8.91
N ALA A 171 -6.41 10.81 -7.96
CA ALA A 171 -7.89 10.80 -7.97
C ALA A 171 -8.50 11.46 -9.22
N SER A 172 -7.77 12.37 -9.88
CA SER A 172 -8.19 13.00 -11.14
C SER A 172 -7.88 12.17 -12.39
N HIS A 173 -7.18 11.03 -12.25
CA HIS A 173 -6.81 10.19 -13.37
C HIS A 173 -8.04 9.39 -13.86
N PRO A 174 -8.31 9.27 -15.17
CA PRO A 174 -9.50 8.57 -15.68
C PRO A 174 -9.60 7.09 -15.27
N ASP A 175 -8.47 6.41 -15.12
CA ASP A 175 -8.42 5.01 -14.66
C ASP A 175 -8.54 4.84 -13.14
N HIS A 176 -8.62 5.94 -12.37
CA HIS A 176 -8.79 5.86 -10.92
C HIS A 176 -10.18 5.31 -10.57
N GLN A 177 -10.25 4.32 -9.69
CA GLN A 177 -11.50 3.76 -9.21
C GLN A 177 -11.91 4.38 -7.87
N GLU A 178 -13.20 4.69 -7.71
CA GLU A 178 -13.75 5.24 -6.45
C GLU A 178 -13.50 4.33 -5.25
N SER A 179 -13.51 3.00 -5.46
CA SER A 179 -13.21 1.99 -4.44
C SER A 179 -11.80 2.11 -3.84
N TRP A 180 -10.89 2.86 -4.49
CA TRP A 180 -9.55 3.10 -3.98
C TRP A 180 -9.48 4.29 -3.02
N HIS A 181 -10.55 5.07 -2.87
CA HIS A 181 -10.59 6.08 -1.82
C HIS A 181 -10.51 5.43 -0.43
N PRO A 182 -9.71 5.99 0.49
CA PRO A 182 -9.72 5.57 1.88
C PRO A 182 -11.13 5.73 2.45
N GLU A 183 -11.65 4.70 3.12
CA GLU A 183 -12.84 4.85 3.96
C GLU A 183 -12.51 5.83 5.12
N GLU A 184 -13.37 6.83 5.35
CA GLU A 184 -13.24 7.82 6.44
C GLU A 184 -13.42 7.22 7.84
#